data_AF-A0A2W4LIP6-F1
#
_entry.id   AF-A0A2W4LIP6-F1
#
_cell.length_a   1.000
_cell.length_b   1.000
_cell.length_c   1.000
_cell.angle_alpha   90.00
_cell.angle_beta   90.00
_cell.angle_gamma   90.00
#
_symmetry.space_group_name_H-M   'P 1'
#
loop_
_entity.id
_entity.type
_entity.pdbx_description
1 polymer ?
#
loop_
_entity_poly.entity_id
_entity_poly.type
_entity_poly.pdbx_seq_one_letter_code
_entity_poly.pdbx_strand_id
1 'polypeptide(L)'
;MATPVARHAAADDGPIPLVGHSTGGLDVRLVLSPRAQLGLPPEYFAFCQRVRSVVTLNTPHYGTPLAGYFATVSGTRLLYAASLLTIVSLSLGEPSIAIFSRLLGGVGNIDNLLGGDFKVVSRLTDSILKYLDKETRDEITDFLSKIRVDQGAIIQTMPEAMDVFNATTENRSGVRYGCIASAAPPPLSLRFARRIRSPYAALTAALYTTLYHFTCQSPKVYPYARPSAREQEIFGAGIDEDVTSASNDGVVPTLSMLWGELIWAGEADHLDVLGHFQDDVKPSSHTDWVTSGSRFTRRRFAALLDAMARFQLEG
;
A
#
# COMPACT_ATOMS: atom_id res chain seq x y z
N MET A 1 -1.00 4.89 15.85
CA MET A 1 0.47 5.07 16.03
C MET A 1 0.99 5.32 17.48
N ALA A 2 0.45 6.26 18.27
CA ALA A 2 1.10 6.70 19.54
C ALA A 2 1.33 5.60 20.60
N THR A 3 0.32 4.75 20.85
CA THR A 3 0.41 3.68 21.86
C THR A 3 1.47 2.61 21.53
N PRO A 4 1.54 2.05 20.30
CA PRO A 4 2.63 1.14 19.93
C PRO A 4 4.02 1.75 20.10
N VAL A 5 4.24 2.99 19.64
CA VAL A 5 5.57 3.62 19.72
C VAL A 5 5.96 3.84 21.18
N ALA A 6 5.07 4.36 22.03
CA ALA A 6 5.35 4.54 23.45
C ALA A 6 5.70 3.22 24.17
N ARG A 7 5.20 2.07 23.70
CA ARG A 7 5.51 0.75 24.27
C ARG A 7 6.83 0.15 23.77
N HIS A 8 7.23 0.46 22.55
CA HIS A 8 8.39 -0.17 21.90
C HIS A 8 9.60 0.76 21.75
N ALA A 9 9.45 2.07 21.98
CA ALA A 9 10.55 3.01 21.98
C ALA A 9 11.60 2.60 23.01
N ALA A 10 12.87 2.63 22.60
CA ALA A 10 13.99 2.37 23.50
C ALA A 10 13.95 3.36 24.67
N ALA A 11 14.32 2.89 25.87
CA ALA A 11 14.37 3.70 27.08
C ALA A 11 15.57 4.67 27.12
N ASP A 12 16.44 4.64 26.11
CA ASP A 12 17.53 5.61 25.94
C ASP A 12 17.01 6.99 25.50
N ASP A 13 17.89 7.99 25.50
CA ASP A 13 17.58 9.34 25.02
C ASP A 13 17.89 9.52 23.51
N GLY A 14 18.11 8.42 22.78
CA GLY A 14 18.49 8.45 21.37
C GLY A 14 17.40 9.03 20.46
N PRO A 15 17.75 9.58 19.28
CA PRO A 15 16.76 10.05 18.32
C PRO A 15 15.91 8.88 17.80
N ILE A 16 14.62 9.14 17.56
CA ILE A 16 13.68 8.16 17.05
C ILE A 16 13.36 8.49 15.59
N PRO A 17 13.84 7.71 14.61
CA PRO A 17 13.33 7.78 13.26
C PRO A 17 11.96 7.11 13.18
N LEU A 18 11.00 7.74 12.50
CA LEU A 18 9.71 7.12 12.22
C LEU A 18 9.60 6.78 10.74
N VAL A 19 9.04 5.61 10.46
CA VAL A 19 8.69 5.17 9.11
C VAL A 19 7.22 4.81 9.11
N GLY A 20 6.46 5.40 8.20
CA GLY A 20 5.03 5.14 8.04
C GLY A 20 4.73 4.67 6.62
N HIS A 21 4.20 3.47 6.46
CA HIS A 21 3.72 2.97 5.17
C HIS A 21 2.21 3.20 5.02
N SER A 22 1.76 3.55 3.82
CA SER A 22 0.34 3.75 3.50
C SER A 22 -0.32 4.70 4.51
N THR A 23 -1.43 4.31 5.16
CA THR A 23 -2.09 5.09 6.22
C THR A 23 -1.19 5.37 7.42
N GLY A 24 -0.20 4.52 7.70
CA GLY A 24 0.81 4.72 8.75
C GLY A 24 1.55 6.05 8.65
N GLY A 25 1.78 6.55 7.43
CA GLY A 25 2.40 7.87 7.23
C GLY A 25 1.50 9.04 7.61
N LEU A 26 0.18 8.92 7.42
CA LEU A 26 -0.80 9.90 7.89
C LEU A 26 -0.87 9.88 9.43
N ASP A 27 -0.84 8.68 9.99
CA ASP A 27 -0.79 8.41 11.42
C ASP A 27 0.40 9.11 12.10
N VAL A 28 1.60 9.03 11.50
CA VAL A 28 2.79 9.75 11.99
C VAL A 28 2.61 11.26 11.91
N ARG A 29 2.09 11.79 10.79
CA ARG A 29 1.82 13.23 10.64
C ARG A 29 0.85 13.73 11.70
N LEU A 30 -0.23 12.99 11.94
CA LEU A 30 -1.26 13.34 12.91
C LEU A 30 -0.71 13.33 14.34
N VAL A 31 0.06 12.30 14.72
CA VAL A 31 0.64 12.20 16.07
C VAL A 31 1.71 13.26 16.34
N LEU A 32 2.45 13.69 15.33
CA LEU A 32 3.48 14.71 15.48
C LEU A 32 2.94 16.14 15.40
N SER A 33 1.76 16.34 14.81
CA SER A 33 1.14 17.66 14.66
C SER A 33 0.99 18.34 16.03
N PRO A 34 1.60 19.52 16.25
CA PRO A 34 1.57 20.22 17.54
C PRO A 34 0.17 20.55 18.05
N ARG A 35 -0.80 20.69 17.15
CA ARG A 35 -2.18 21.08 17.46
C ARG A 35 -3.17 19.93 17.45
N ALA A 36 -2.72 18.70 17.18
CA ALA A 36 -3.60 17.54 17.19
C ALA A 36 -4.12 17.24 18.61
N GLN A 37 -5.43 17.03 18.72
CA GLN A 37 -6.10 16.61 19.94
C GLN A 37 -6.61 15.18 19.77
N LEU A 38 -5.84 14.21 20.28
CA LEU A 38 -6.11 12.78 20.07
C LEU A 38 -6.79 12.09 21.26
N GLY A 39 -7.12 12.85 22.32
CA GLY A 39 -7.80 12.31 23.51
C GLY A 39 -6.98 11.26 24.27
N LEU A 40 -5.66 11.20 24.04
CA LEU A 40 -4.74 10.30 24.72
C LEU A 40 -3.98 11.03 25.83
N PRO A 41 -3.62 10.33 26.93
CA PRO A 41 -2.78 10.90 27.98
C PRO A 41 -1.41 11.42 27.45
N PRO A 42 -0.86 12.53 27.98
CA PRO A 42 0.37 13.16 27.50
C PRO A 42 1.60 12.25 27.45
N GLU A 43 1.68 11.24 28.33
CA GLU A 43 2.78 10.28 28.38
C GLU A 43 2.93 9.47 27.08
N TYR A 44 1.84 9.26 26.33
CA TYR A 44 1.88 8.58 25.04
C TYR A 44 2.53 9.43 23.94
N PHE A 45 2.84 10.70 24.20
CA PHE A 45 3.48 11.62 23.26
C PHE A 45 4.90 12.02 23.69
N ALA A 46 5.42 11.49 24.80
CA ALA A 46 6.75 11.83 25.30
C ALA A 46 7.85 11.59 24.25
N PHE A 47 7.71 10.50 23.47
CA PHE A 47 8.65 10.15 22.41
C PHE A 47 8.72 11.18 21.27
N CYS A 48 7.67 11.98 21.05
CA CYS A 48 7.61 12.95 19.95
C CYS A 48 8.71 14.00 20.01
N GLN A 49 9.26 14.28 21.20
CA GLN A 49 10.39 15.21 21.37
C GLN A 49 11.72 14.65 20.85
N ARG A 50 11.83 13.32 20.77
CA ARG A 50 13.02 12.59 20.28
C ARG A 50 12.96 12.34 18.78
N VAL A 51 11.83 12.59 18.13
CA VAL A 51 11.68 12.38 16.69
C VAL A 51 12.45 13.45 15.93
N ARG A 52 13.36 13.02 15.05
CA ARG A 52 14.17 13.91 14.19
C ARG A 52 13.79 13.82 12.72
N SER A 53 13.35 12.65 12.29
CA SER A 53 13.00 12.39 10.89
C SER A 53 11.79 11.47 10.78
N VAL A 54 10.97 11.73 9.77
CA VAL A 54 9.88 10.88 9.32
C VAL A 54 10.11 10.52 7.87
N VAL A 55 9.97 9.24 7.53
CA VAL A 55 9.90 8.77 6.15
C VAL A 55 8.54 8.13 5.90
N THR A 56 7.82 8.59 4.88
CA THR A 56 6.59 7.96 4.42
C THR A 56 6.84 7.07 3.21
N LEU A 57 6.21 5.90 3.19
CA LEU A 57 6.29 4.93 2.09
C LEU A 57 4.89 4.80 1.48
N ASN A 58 4.71 5.23 0.24
CA ASN A 58 3.45 5.08 -0.50
C ASN A 58 2.22 5.59 0.26
N THR A 59 2.38 6.67 1.03
CA THR A 59 1.31 7.23 1.88
C THR A 59 0.36 8.09 1.05
N PRO A 60 -0.98 7.94 1.15
CA PRO A 60 -1.93 8.74 0.39
C PRO A 60 -2.09 10.15 1.01
N HIS A 61 -1.08 11.02 0.94
CA HIS A 61 -1.11 12.36 1.51
C HIS A 61 -2.20 13.25 0.92
N TYR A 62 -2.60 13.00 -0.33
CA TYR A 62 -3.71 13.67 -1.02
C TYR A 62 -4.89 12.72 -1.28
N GLY A 63 -4.91 11.60 -0.55
CA GLY A 63 -5.94 10.58 -0.63
C GLY A 63 -5.81 9.62 -1.80
N THR A 64 -6.68 8.63 -1.82
CA THR A 64 -6.83 7.65 -2.89
C THR A 64 -8.29 7.55 -3.31
N PRO A 65 -8.62 7.64 -4.62
CA PRO A 65 -9.98 7.42 -5.12
C PRO A 65 -10.52 6.02 -4.78
N LEU A 66 -9.62 5.04 -4.59
CA LEU A 66 -9.97 3.67 -4.21
C LEU A 66 -10.75 3.61 -2.89
N ALA A 67 -10.51 4.54 -1.96
CA ALA A 67 -11.24 4.66 -0.70
C ALA A 67 -12.75 4.87 -0.92
N GLY A 68 -13.10 5.75 -1.88
CA GLY A 68 -14.49 5.99 -2.28
C GLY A 68 -15.17 4.72 -2.79
N TYR A 69 -14.43 3.91 -3.54
CA TYR A 69 -14.95 2.62 -4.02
C TYR A 69 -15.16 1.62 -2.88
N PHE A 70 -14.23 1.50 -1.93
CA PHE A 70 -14.35 0.58 -0.79
C PHE A 70 -15.53 0.87 0.13
N ALA A 71 -16.00 2.12 0.18
CA ALA A 71 -17.22 2.50 0.90
C ALA A 71 -18.51 1.95 0.25
N THR A 72 -18.45 1.43 -0.98
CA THR A 72 -19.58 0.76 -1.63
C THR A 72 -19.66 -0.72 -1.24
N VAL A 73 -20.85 -1.33 -1.30
CA VAL A 73 -21.05 -2.78 -1.03
C VAL A 73 -20.13 -3.66 -1.89
N SER A 74 -19.94 -3.24 -3.14
CA SER A 74 -19.05 -3.84 -4.13
C SER A 74 -17.59 -3.77 -3.69
N GLY A 75 -17.14 -2.59 -3.26
CA GLY A 75 -15.78 -2.38 -2.79
C GLY A 75 -15.48 -3.07 -1.47
N THR A 76 -16.44 -3.17 -0.55
CA THR A 76 -16.25 -3.96 0.69
C THR A 76 -15.94 -5.42 0.39
N ARG A 77 -16.58 -6.00 -0.63
CA ARG A 77 -16.29 -7.38 -1.08
C ARG A 77 -14.91 -7.50 -1.74
N LEU A 78 -14.52 -6.51 -2.55
CA LEU A 78 -13.20 -6.46 -3.14
C LEU A 78 -12.11 -6.35 -2.08
N LEU A 79 -12.29 -5.46 -1.10
CA LEU A 79 -11.39 -5.31 0.04
C LEU A 79 -11.27 -6.61 0.83
N TYR A 80 -12.39 -7.31 1.06
CA TYR A 80 -12.37 -8.62 1.70
C TYR A 80 -11.52 -9.62 0.91
N ALA A 81 -11.72 -9.71 -0.40
CA ALA A 81 -10.96 -10.61 -1.26
C ALA A 81 -9.46 -10.26 -1.29
N ALA A 82 -9.11 -8.97 -1.37
CA ALA A 82 -7.74 -8.50 -1.29
C ALA A 82 -7.10 -8.83 0.05
N SER A 83 -7.83 -8.61 1.15
CA SER A 83 -7.36 -8.90 2.52
C SER A 83 -7.09 -10.38 2.72
N LEU A 84 -8.00 -11.24 2.24
CA LEU A 84 -7.83 -12.69 2.29
C LEU A 84 -6.62 -13.15 1.46
N LEU A 85 -6.47 -12.60 0.25
CA LEU A 85 -5.29 -12.87 -0.57
C LEU A 85 -4.01 -12.46 0.16
N THR A 86 -3.97 -11.27 0.75
CA THR A 86 -2.82 -10.79 1.54
C THR A 86 -2.45 -11.80 2.62
N ILE A 87 -3.40 -12.24 3.44
CA ILE A 87 -3.11 -13.20 4.52
C ILE A 87 -2.57 -14.52 3.96
N VAL A 88 -3.20 -15.05 2.91
CA VAL A 88 -2.75 -16.32 2.31
C VAL A 88 -1.34 -16.18 1.71
N SER A 89 -1.09 -15.12 0.94
CA SER A 89 0.21 -14.88 0.32
C SER A 89 1.31 -14.64 1.35
N LEU A 90 1.01 -13.93 2.44
CA LEU A 90 1.99 -13.56 3.47
C LEU A 90 2.25 -14.68 4.49
N SER A 91 1.22 -15.42 4.90
CA SER A 91 1.35 -16.47 5.92
C SER A 91 1.77 -17.84 5.35
N LEU A 92 1.39 -18.16 4.10
CA LEU A 92 1.56 -19.50 3.53
C LEU A 92 2.52 -19.56 2.32
N GLY A 93 3.02 -18.41 1.84
CA GLY A 93 3.78 -18.35 0.59
C GLY A 93 2.90 -18.62 -0.64
N GLU A 94 3.49 -18.98 -1.79
CA GLU A 94 2.69 -19.36 -2.98
C GLU A 94 1.85 -20.62 -2.67
N PRO A 95 0.51 -20.51 -2.60
CA PRO A 95 -0.34 -21.67 -2.32
C PRO A 95 -0.22 -22.70 -3.46
N SER A 96 -0.25 -23.99 -3.11
CA SER A 96 -0.06 -25.06 -4.10
C SER A 96 -1.03 -24.91 -5.29
N ILE A 97 -0.50 -25.06 -6.51
CA ILE A 97 -1.24 -24.98 -7.78
C ILE A 97 -2.52 -25.84 -7.76
N ALA A 98 -2.52 -26.95 -7.01
CA ALA A 98 -3.65 -27.86 -6.85
C ALA A 98 -4.85 -27.26 -6.10
N ILE A 99 -4.64 -26.32 -5.18
CA ILE A 99 -5.72 -25.59 -4.50
C ILE A 99 -6.37 -24.65 -5.51
N PHE A 100 -5.58 -23.88 -6.26
CA PHE A 100 -6.08 -22.91 -7.23
C PHE A 100 -6.67 -23.51 -8.51
N SER A 101 -6.14 -24.61 -9.02
CA SER A 101 -6.72 -25.31 -10.17
C SER A 101 -8.13 -25.84 -9.88
N ARG A 102 -8.41 -26.19 -8.62
CA ARG A 102 -9.73 -26.63 -8.15
C ARG A 102 -10.67 -25.47 -7.86
N LEU A 103 -10.16 -24.32 -7.42
CA LEU A 103 -10.94 -23.07 -7.33
C LEU A 103 -11.46 -22.64 -8.71
N LEU A 104 -10.65 -22.82 -9.76
CA LEU A 104 -11.02 -22.50 -11.15
C LEU A 104 -11.83 -23.58 -11.87
N GLY A 105 -11.71 -24.86 -11.47
CA GLY A 105 -12.55 -25.94 -12.00
C GLY A 105 -14.06 -25.76 -11.73
N GLY A 106 -14.43 -24.91 -10.78
CA GLY A 106 -15.82 -24.47 -10.55
C GLY A 106 -16.25 -23.22 -11.33
N VAL A 107 -15.32 -22.57 -12.03
CA VAL A 107 -15.53 -21.34 -12.83
C VAL A 107 -15.43 -21.73 -14.29
N GLY A 108 -16.46 -22.40 -14.82
CA GLY A 108 -16.57 -22.66 -16.25
C GLY A 108 -16.54 -21.35 -17.05
N ASN A 109 -15.70 -21.34 -18.10
CA ASN A 109 -15.45 -20.28 -19.08
C ASN A 109 -14.73 -19.02 -18.57
N ILE A 110 -13.45 -18.93 -18.93
CA ILE A 110 -12.54 -17.79 -18.71
C ILE A 110 -12.82 -16.65 -19.72
N ASP A 111 -13.64 -16.87 -20.75
CA ASP A 111 -13.94 -15.87 -21.79
C ASP A 111 -14.81 -14.69 -21.32
N ASN A 112 -15.41 -14.75 -20.13
CA ASN A 112 -16.17 -13.64 -19.53
C ASN A 112 -15.34 -12.75 -18.59
N LEU A 113 -14.03 -12.99 -18.44
CA LEU A 113 -13.18 -12.27 -17.48
C LEU A 113 -12.90 -10.79 -17.86
N LEU A 114 -13.37 -10.35 -19.03
CA LEU A 114 -13.28 -8.97 -19.53
C LEU A 114 -14.63 -8.21 -19.46
N GLY A 115 -15.60 -8.72 -18.70
CA GLY A 115 -16.86 -8.04 -18.40
C GLY A 115 -17.18 -8.16 -16.91
N GLY A 116 -17.25 -7.03 -16.21
CA GLY A 116 -17.37 -6.97 -14.75
C GLY A 116 -18.58 -7.71 -14.20
N ASP A 117 -18.35 -8.92 -13.68
CA ASP A 117 -19.42 -9.70 -13.03
C ASP A 117 -19.03 -10.15 -11.61
N PHE A 118 -19.74 -9.56 -10.65
CA PHE A 118 -19.68 -9.71 -9.19
C PHE A 118 -19.73 -11.16 -8.66
N LYS A 119 -20.09 -12.13 -9.50
CA LYS A 119 -20.24 -13.54 -9.15
C LYS A 119 -18.91 -14.29 -9.06
N VAL A 120 -17.86 -13.80 -9.73
CA VAL A 120 -16.55 -14.47 -9.73
C VAL A 120 -15.85 -14.25 -8.39
N VAL A 121 -15.84 -13.01 -7.88
CA VAL A 121 -15.20 -12.66 -6.61
C VAL A 121 -15.86 -13.38 -5.42
N SER A 122 -17.20 -13.44 -5.37
CA SER A 122 -17.90 -14.11 -4.26
C SER A 122 -17.68 -15.63 -4.23
N ARG A 123 -17.68 -16.29 -5.40
CA ARG A 123 -17.40 -17.73 -5.50
C ARG A 123 -15.97 -18.07 -5.12
N LEU A 124 -15.04 -17.17 -5.42
CA LEU A 124 -13.63 -17.31 -5.08
C LEU A 124 -13.44 -17.27 -3.55
N THR A 125 -14.09 -16.31 -2.88
CA THR A 125 -14.10 -16.18 -1.42
C THR A 125 -14.63 -17.42 -0.71
N ASP A 126 -15.82 -17.89 -1.09
CA ASP A 126 -16.45 -19.06 -0.45
C ASP A 126 -15.64 -20.35 -0.65
N SER A 127 -14.90 -20.42 -1.74
CA SER A 127 -14.08 -21.57 -2.05
C SER A 127 -12.73 -21.53 -1.33
N ILE A 128 -12.10 -20.36 -1.15
CA ILE A 128 -10.89 -20.21 -0.32
C ILE A 128 -11.20 -20.53 1.15
N LEU A 129 -12.30 -20.01 1.70
CA LEU A 129 -12.71 -20.23 3.11
C LEU A 129 -12.97 -21.70 3.46
N LYS A 130 -13.34 -22.54 2.50
CA LYS A 130 -13.61 -23.96 2.72
C LYS A 130 -12.36 -24.81 3.00
N TYR A 131 -11.21 -24.39 2.49
CA TYR A 131 -9.97 -25.20 2.52
C TYR A 131 -8.92 -24.70 3.51
N LEU A 132 -9.16 -23.57 4.15
CA LEU A 132 -8.34 -23.10 5.26
C LEU A 132 -8.61 -24.00 6.48
N ASP A 133 -7.58 -24.38 7.20
CA ASP A 133 -7.71 -25.03 8.50
C ASP A 133 -8.39 -24.08 9.50
N LYS A 134 -8.86 -24.64 10.63
CA LYS A 134 -9.69 -23.89 11.58
C LYS A 134 -8.91 -22.72 12.20
N GLU A 135 -7.64 -22.93 12.48
CA GLU A 135 -6.75 -21.92 13.09
C GLU A 135 -6.54 -20.72 12.14
N THR A 136 -6.18 -20.97 10.88
CA THR A 136 -6.07 -19.91 9.87
C THR A 136 -7.42 -19.23 9.59
N ARG A 137 -8.55 -19.95 9.65
CA ARG A 137 -9.89 -19.34 9.54
C ARG A 137 -10.19 -18.38 10.70
N ASP A 138 -9.80 -18.74 11.91
CA ASP A 138 -10.04 -17.94 13.11
C ASP A 138 -9.16 -16.66 13.08
N GLU A 139 -7.89 -16.78 12.68
CA GLU A 139 -6.99 -15.62 12.43
C GLU A 139 -7.51 -14.70 11.32
N ILE A 140 -7.95 -15.28 10.20
CA ILE A 140 -8.55 -14.54 9.09
C ILE A 140 -9.82 -13.84 9.54
N THR A 141 -10.68 -14.51 10.31
CA THR A 141 -11.93 -13.93 10.82
C THR A 141 -11.65 -12.78 11.80
N ASP A 142 -10.68 -12.94 12.71
CA ASP A 142 -10.27 -11.89 13.64
C ASP A 142 -9.69 -10.67 12.89
N PHE A 143 -8.78 -10.88 11.95
CA PHE A 143 -8.20 -9.81 11.12
C PHE A 143 -9.26 -9.11 10.24
N LEU A 144 -10.15 -9.86 9.60
CA LEU A 144 -11.23 -9.28 8.79
C LEU A 144 -12.26 -8.56 9.65
N SER A 145 -12.50 -9.00 10.88
CA SER A 145 -13.36 -8.28 11.83
C SER A 145 -12.75 -6.93 12.18
N LYS A 146 -11.42 -6.85 12.35
CA LYS A 146 -10.68 -5.61 12.56
C LYS A 146 -10.77 -4.69 11.33
N ILE A 147 -10.62 -5.21 10.11
CA ILE A 147 -10.80 -4.41 8.87
C ILE A 147 -12.23 -3.91 8.70
N ARG A 148 -13.24 -4.71 9.06
CA ARG A 148 -14.65 -4.30 8.95
C ARG A 148 -14.99 -3.20 9.95
N VAL A 149 -14.35 -3.19 11.12
CA VAL A 149 -14.43 -2.12 12.11
C VAL A 149 -13.64 -0.88 11.66
N ASP A 150 -12.55 -1.06 10.90
CA ASP A 150 -11.64 0.00 10.43
C ASP A 150 -12.00 0.59 9.05
N GLN A 151 -13.21 0.34 8.55
CA GLN A 151 -13.76 1.02 7.36
C GLN A 151 -13.74 2.56 7.51
N GLY A 152 -13.77 3.06 8.75
CA GLY A 152 -13.61 4.47 9.06
C GLY A 152 -12.26 5.04 8.61
N ALA A 153 -11.16 4.33 8.83
CA ALA A 153 -9.84 4.76 8.39
C ALA A 153 -9.70 4.75 6.86
N ILE A 154 -10.36 3.82 6.17
CA ILE A 154 -10.39 3.79 4.70
C ILE A 154 -11.11 5.02 4.17
N ILE A 155 -12.28 5.36 4.70
CA ILE A 155 -13.03 6.58 4.33
C ILE A 155 -12.19 7.84 4.56
N GLN A 156 -11.39 7.87 5.63
CA GLN A 156 -10.52 9.00 5.92
C GLN A 156 -9.43 9.23 4.86
N THR A 157 -9.10 8.23 4.04
CA THR A 157 -8.14 8.39 2.93
C THR A 157 -8.77 8.87 1.62
N MET A 158 -10.06 9.24 1.61
CA MET A 158 -10.64 9.89 0.43
C MET A 158 -9.96 11.25 0.16
N PRO A 159 -9.81 11.67 -1.10
CA PRO A 159 -9.22 12.97 -1.45
C PRO A 159 -9.87 14.16 -0.73
N GLU A 160 -11.20 14.14 -0.59
CA GLU A 160 -12.00 15.12 0.13
C GLU A 160 -11.57 15.24 1.61
N ALA A 161 -11.39 14.08 2.26
CA ALA A 161 -11.01 14.02 3.67
C ALA A 161 -9.54 14.43 3.85
N MET A 162 -8.68 14.08 2.90
CA MET A 162 -7.26 14.43 2.92
C MET A 162 -7.01 15.91 2.68
N ASP A 163 -7.87 16.60 1.94
CA ASP A 163 -7.81 18.06 1.82
C ASP A 163 -7.99 18.75 3.19
N VAL A 164 -9.02 18.33 3.94
CA VAL A 164 -9.26 18.82 5.32
C VAL A 164 -8.13 18.40 6.27
N PHE A 165 -7.65 17.16 6.15
CA PHE A 165 -6.53 16.66 6.94
C PHE A 165 -5.27 17.51 6.72
N ASN A 166 -4.92 17.81 5.47
CA ASN A 166 -3.76 18.62 5.14
C ASN A 166 -3.89 20.08 5.62
N ALA A 167 -5.12 20.63 5.62
CA ALA A 167 -5.38 21.96 6.15
C ALA A 167 -5.25 22.04 7.69
N THR A 168 -5.38 20.92 8.40
CA THR A 168 -5.43 20.88 9.87
C THR A 168 -4.24 20.16 10.52
N THR A 169 -3.43 19.45 9.74
CA THR A 169 -2.32 18.63 10.22
C THR A 169 -1.00 19.22 9.74
N GLU A 170 -0.43 20.11 10.56
CA GLU A 170 0.83 20.77 10.29
C GLU A 170 2.04 19.87 10.63
N ASN A 171 3.14 20.08 9.90
CA ASN A 171 4.41 19.42 10.22
C ASN A 171 4.97 20.00 11.53
N ARG A 172 5.59 19.13 12.34
CA ARG A 172 6.26 19.54 13.57
C ARG A 172 7.56 20.27 13.24
N SER A 173 7.76 21.44 13.82
CA SER A 173 9.03 22.17 13.70
C SER A 173 10.20 21.35 14.25
N GLY A 174 11.34 21.38 13.55
CA GLY A 174 12.54 20.62 13.91
C GLY A 174 12.51 19.14 13.53
N VAL A 175 11.48 18.66 12.83
CA VAL A 175 11.41 17.31 12.26
C VAL A 175 11.56 17.39 10.74
N ARG A 176 12.44 16.56 10.17
CA ARG A 176 12.59 16.40 8.73
C ARG A 176 11.55 15.40 8.19
N TYR A 177 10.92 15.72 7.07
CA TYR A 177 9.93 14.85 6.43
C TYR A 177 10.43 14.44 5.05
N GLY A 178 10.56 13.15 4.82
CA GLY A 178 10.89 12.55 3.55
C GLY A 178 9.78 11.61 3.08
N CYS A 179 9.66 11.41 1.79
CA CYS A 179 8.71 10.48 1.19
C CYS A 179 9.37 9.62 0.11
N ILE A 180 8.84 8.41 -0.03
CA ILE A 180 9.16 7.43 -1.05
C ILE A 180 7.88 7.23 -1.86
N ALA A 181 7.99 7.39 -3.17
CA ALA A 181 6.87 7.26 -4.09
C ALA A 181 7.13 6.15 -5.10
N SER A 182 6.13 5.32 -5.38
CA SER A 182 6.22 4.32 -6.42
C SER A 182 5.10 4.44 -7.45
N ALA A 183 5.35 3.86 -8.62
CA ALA A 183 4.32 3.61 -9.62
C ALA A 183 4.49 2.17 -10.11
N ALA A 184 3.37 1.47 -10.27
CA ALA A 184 3.36 0.17 -10.90
C ALA A 184 2.92 0.33 -12.38
N PRO A 185 3.35 -0.56 -13.28
CA PRO A 185 3.03 -0.43 -14.69
C PRO A 185 1.52 -0.62 -14.93
N PRO A 186 0.96 -0.01 -15.99
CA PRO A 186 -0.43 -0.21 -16.34
C PRO A 186 -0.69 -1.68 -16.74
N PRO A 187 -1.84 -2.26 -16.35
CA PRO A 187 -2.16 -3.67 -16.57
C PRO A 187 -2.33 -4.06 -18.05
N LEU A 188 -2.47 -3.10 -18.96
CA LEU A 188 -2.53 -3.37 -20.41
C LEU A 188 -1.15 -3.35 -21.09
N SER A 189 -0.07 -3.24 -20.33
CA SER A 189 1.29 -3.27 -20.90
C SER A 189 1.69 -4.68 -21.37
N LEU A 190 2.47 -4.77 -22.45
CA LEU A 190 3.11 -6.02 -22.91
C LEU A 190 3.93 -6.70 -21.79
N ARG A 191 4.41 -5.91 -20.82
CA ARG A 191 5.16 -6.35 -19.63
C ARG A 191 4.29 -7.17 -18.69
N PHE A 192 3.07 -6.69 -18.42
CA PHE A 192 2.09 -7.35 -17.56
C PHE A 192 1.65 -8.71 -18.13
N ALA A 193 1.30 -8.76 -19.41
CA ALA A 193 0.82 -9.99 -20.06
C ALA A 193 1.84 -11.16 -20.00
N ARG A 194 3.15 -10.87 -20.06
CA ARG A 194 4.22 -11.89 -20.04
C ARG A 194 4.38 -12.61 -18.70
N ARG A 195 3.87 -12.03 -17.60
CA ARG A 195 3.96 -12.62 -16.24
C ARG A 195 2.82 -13.58 -15.91
N ILE A 196 1.72 -13.56 -16.67
CA ILE A 196 0.59 -14.45 -16.44
C ILE A 196 0.93 -15.85 -16.96
N ARG A 197 1.61 -16.66 -16.13
CA ARG A 197 2.06 -18.02 -16.47
C ARG A 197 1.42 -19.10 -15.60
N SER A 198 0.63 -18.71 -14.61
CA SER A 198 -0.09 -19.62 -13.74
C SER A 198 -1.50 -19.10 -13.50
N PRO A 199 -2.44 -19.97 -13.09
CA PRO A 199 -3.79 -19.55 -12.76
C PRO A 199 -3.84 -18.59 -11.55
N TYR A 200 -2.91 -18.76 -10.60
CA TYR A 200 -2.73 -17.82 -9.48
C TYR A 200 -2.26 -16.44 -9.97
N ALA A 201 -1.28 -16.40 -10.88
CA ALA A 201 -0.82 -15.14 -11.47
C ALA A 201 -1.94 -14.44 -12.26
N ALA A 202 -2.78 -15.19 -12.98
CA ALA A 202 -3.94 -14.62 -13.70
C ALA A 202 -4.97 -14.00 -12.75
N LEU A 203 -5.27 -14.67 -11.64
CA LEU A 203 -6.20 -14.18 -10.63
C LEU A 203 -5.67 -12.92 -9.93
N THR A 204 -4.43 -12.95 -9.45
CA THR A 204 -3.83 -11.80 -8.75
C THR A 204 -3.63 -10.62 -9.69
N ALA A 205 -3.32 -10.87 -10.97
CA ALA A 205 -3.32 -9.87 -12.03
C ALA A 205 -4.71 -9.22 -12.22
N ALA A 206 -5.80 -10.00 -12.22
CA ALA A 206 -7.16 -9.45 -12.35
C ALA A 206 -7.54 -8.58 -11.14
N LEU A 207 -7.18 -9.01 -9.93
CA LEU A 207 -7.34 -8.21 -8.72
C LEU A 207 -6.57 -6.88 -8.83
N TYR A 208 -5.27 -6.95 -9.13
CA TYR A 208 -4.42 -5.78 -9.31
C TYR A 208 -4.97 -4.83 -10.38
N THR A 209 -5.41 -5.36 -11.52
CA THR A 209 -6.03 -4.56 -12.60
C THR A 209 -7.25 -3.77 -12.11
N THR A 210 -8.09 -4.43 -11.29
CA THR A 210 -9.27 -3.79 -10.71
C THR A 210 -8.87 -2.67 -9.76
N LEU A 211 -7.94 -2.92 -8.84
CA LEU A 211 -7.44 -1.92 -7.89
C LEU A 211 -6.78 -0.74 -8.61
N TYR A 212 -5.93 -1.01 -9.60
CA TYR A 212 -5.26 0.00 -10.43
C TYR A 212 -6.28 0.90 -11.14
N HIS A 213 -7.32 0.31 -11.74
CA HIS A 213 -8.33 1.07 -12.48
C HIS A 213 -9.14 2.02 -11.60
N PHE A 214 -9.46 1.63 -10.37
CA PHE A 214 -10.13 2.54 -9.44
C PHE A 214 -9.17 3.59 -8.88
N THR A 215 -7.91 3.23 -8.64
CA THR A 215 -6.90 4.15 -8.13
C THR A 215 -6.53 5.24 -9.14
N CYS A 216 -6.54 4.93 -10.44
CA CYS A 216 -6.20 5.92 -11.48
C CYS A 216 -7.27 7.00 -11.72
N GLN A 217 -8.42 6.94 -11.02
CA GLN A 217 -9.51 7.90 -11.18
C GLN A 217 -9.19 9.24 -10.51
N SER A 218 -8.35 10.05 -11.16
CA SER A 218 -7.95 11.37 -10.66
C SER A 218 -9.17 12.26 -10.30
N PRO A 219 -9.24 12.78 -9.07
CA PRO A 219 -10.27 13.73 -8.67
C PRO A 219 -10.14 15.03 -9.47
N LYS A 220 -11.26 15.62 -9.85
CA LYS A 220 -11.28 16.92 -10.55
C LYS A 220 -11.12 18.11 -9.60
N VAL A 221 -11.64 17.98 -8.37
CA VAL A 221 -11.72 19.08 -7.39
C VAL A 221 -10.55 19.06 -6.41
N TYR A 222 -10.02 17.86 -6.11
CA TYR A 222 -8.94 17.65 -5.13
C TYR A 222 -7.68 17.19 -5.85
N PRO A 223 -6.88 18.13 -6.41
CA PRO A 223 -5.67 17.78 -7.13
C PRO A 223 -4.60 17.22 -6.19
N TYR A 224 -3.78 16.33 -6.72
CA TYR A 224 -2.58 15.85 -6.04
C TYR A 224 -1.47 16.90 -6.01
N ALA A 225 -0.33 16.55 -5.40
CA ALA A 225 0.87 17.37 -5.44
C ALA A 225 1.34 17.61 -6.89
N ARG A 226 1.93 18.79 -7.10
CA ARG A 226 2.61 19.13 -8.34
C ARG A 226 4.12 18.93 -8.12
N PRO A 227 4.76 17.97 -8.80
CA PRO A 227 6.17 17.71 -8.58
C PRO A 227 7.01 18.87 -9.13
N SER A 228 8.00 19.28 -8.34
CA SER A 228 9.08 20.18 -8.73
C SER A 228 9.98 19.55 -9.81
N ALA A 229 10.84 20.35 -10.44
CA ALA A 229 11.79 19.84 -11.44
C ALA A 229 12.69 18.73 -10.88
N ARG A 230 13.18 18.89 -9.64
CA ARG A 230 14.00 17.87 -8.96
C ARG A 230 13.21 16.57 -8.73
N GLU A 231 11.94 16.65 -8.35
CA GLU A 231 11.11 15.47 -8.15
C GLU A 231 10.80 14.77 -9.48
N GLN A 232 10.59 15.53 -10.55
CA GLN A 232 10.43 14.98 -11.90
C GLN A 232 11.69 14.24 -12.37
N GLU A 233 12.88 14.77 -12.08
CA GLU A 233 14.15 14.08 -12.36
C GLU A 233 14.27 12.75 -11.59
N ILE A 234 13.90 12.74 -10.31
CA ILE A 234 13.89 11.52 -9.49
C ILE A 234 12.90 10.49 -10.04
N PHE A 235 11.71 10.93 -10.45
CA PHE A 235 10.73 10.06 -11.12
C PHE A 235 11.29 9.49 -12.42
N GLY A 236 11.82 10.32 -13.31
CA GLY A 236 12.36 9.89 -14.60
C GLY A 236 13.59 8.97 -14.50
N ALA A 237 14.32 9.02 -13.38
CA ALA A 237 15.42 8.09 -13.10
C ALA A 237 14.93 6.72 -12.57
N GLY A 238 13.77 6.69 -11.90
CA GLY A 238 13.29 5.51 -11.18
C GLY A 238 12.17 4.72 -11.87
N ILE A 239 11.33 5.41 -12.64
CA ILE A 239 10.09 4.93 -13.25
C ILE A 239 10.21 5.07 -14.77
N ASP A 240 9.96 3.99 -15.51
CA ASP A 240 10.18 3.96 -16.97
C ASP A 240 9.17 4.82 -17.75
N GLU A 241 7.95 4.97 -17.22
CA GLU A 241 6.86 5.72 -17.83
C GLU A 241 6.68 7.07 -17.14
N ASP A 242 6.21 8.08 -17.88
CA ASP A 242 5.95 9.41 -17.32
C ASP A 242 4.92 9.34 -16.18
N VAL A 243 5.25 9.97 -15.05
CA VAL A 243 4.34 10.07 -13.91
C VAL A 243 3.25 11.10 -14.21
N THR A 244 2.01 10.62 -14.29
CA THR A 244 0.81 11.42 -14.53
C THR A 244 -0.15 11.32 -13.34
N SER A 245 -1.29 12.02 -13.41
CA SER A 245 -2.36 11.87 -12.41
C SER A 245 -3.03 10.49 -12.42
N ALA A 246 -2.79 9.66 -13.44
CA ALA A 246 -3.27 8.28 -13.51
C ALA A 246 -2.26 7.25 -12.98
N SER A 247 -0.98 7.63 -12.83
CA SER A 247 0.08 6.75 -12.33
C SER A 247 -0.17 6.43 -10.85
N ASN A 248 -0.04 5.15 -10.50
CA ASN A 248 -0.31 4.65 -9.15
C ASN A 248 0.40 3.33 -8.89
N ASP A 249 0.48 2.91 -7.63
CA ASP A 249 1.09 1.64 -7.19
C ASP A 249 0.07 0.48 -7.03
N GLY A 250 -1.14 0.66 -7.56
CA GLY A 250 -2.28 -0.23 -7.38
C GLY A 250 -3.23 0.20 -6.25
N VAL A 251 -2.80 1.03 -5.29
CA VAL A 251 -3.62 1.45 -4.13
C VAL A 251 -3.64 2.97 -3.95
N VAL A 252 -2.51 3.63 -4.19
CA VAL A 252 -2.31 5.07 -3.98
C VAL A 252 -1.81 5.71 -5.28
N PRO A 253 -2.40 6.83 -5.73
CA PRO A 253 -1.87 7.62 -6.84
C PRO A 253 -0.44 8.10 -6.54
N THR A 254 0.49 7.99 -7.48
CA THR A 254 1.91 8.31 -7.27
C THR A 254 2.10 9.76 -6.83
N LEU A 255 1.36 10.69 -7.43
CA LEU A 255 1.41 12.12 -7.03
C LEU A 255 0.75 12.40 -5.67
N SER A 256 -0.08 11.48 -5.17
CA SER A 256 -0.64 11.57 -3.81
C SER A 256 0.39 11.21 -2.74
N MET A 257 1.51 10.59 -3.13
CA MET A 257 2.57 10.15 -2.20
C MET A 257 3.55 11.26 -1.80
N LEU A 258 3.55 12.38 -2.51
CA LEU A 258 4.52 13.45 -2.29
C LEU A 258 4.20 14.24 -1.03
N TRP A 259 5.11 14.22 -0.05
CA TRP A 259 5.08 15.07 1.14
C TRP A 259 6.47 15.24 1.73
N GLY A 260 6.91 16.50 1.90
CA GLY A 260 8.29 16.77 2.31
C GLY A 260 9.27 16.54 1.15
N GLU A 261 10.44 15.98 1.43
CA GLU A 261 11.46 15.70 0.41
C GLU A 261 11.22 14.32 -0.24
N LEU A 262 11.08 14.27 -1.56
CA LEU A 262 11.13 12.99 -2.28
C LEU A 262 12.56 12.44 -2.25
N ILE A 263 12.77 11.35 -1.50
CA ILE A 263 14.11 10.77 -1.30
C ILE A 263 14.39 9.58 -2.24
N TRP A 264 13.34 8.95 -2.74
CA TRP A 264 13.44 7.84 -3.69
C TRP A 264 12.14 7.69 -4.48
N ALA A 265 12.25 7.31 -5.76
CA ALA A 265 11.14 6.83 -6.55
C ALA A 265 11.51 5.61 -7.39
N GLY A 266 10.53 4.76 -7.72
CA GLY A 266 10.78 3.61 -8.58
C GLY A 266 9.55 2.81 -8.99
N GLU A 267 9.73 1.96 -10.01
CA GLU A 267 8.70 0.99 -10.42
C GLU A 267 8.45 -0.04 -9.30
N ALA A 268 7.31 0.07 -8.61
CA ALA A 268 6.91 -0.80 -7.50
C ALA A 268 5.40 -0.69 -7.25
N ASP A 269 4.77 -1.81 -6.91
CA ASP A 269 3.42 -1.81 -6.35
C ASP A 269 3.42 -1.46 -4.85
N HIS A 270 2.22 -1.43 -4.26
CA HIS A 270 2.01 -0.95 -2.91
C HIS A 270 2.76 -1.75 -1.82
N LEU A 271 3.04 -3.05 -2.03
CA LEU A 271 3.71 -3.88 -1.02
C LEU A 271 5.15 -4.27 -1.40
N ASP A 272 5.56 -4.07 -2.66
CA ASP A 272 6.96 -4.18 -3.09
C ASP A 272 7.92 -3.41 -2.15
N VAL A 273 7.55 -2.19 -1.75
CA VAL A 273 8.34 -1.31 -0.87
C VAL A 273 8.51 -1.83 0.56
N LEU A 274 7.72 -2.85 0.96
CA LEU A 274 7.85 -3.56 2.24
C LEU A 274 8.58 -4.89 2.10
N GLY A 275 9.04 -5.23 0.90
CA GLY A 275 9.73 -6.50 0.62
C GLY A 275 8.83 -7.61 0.10
N HIS A 276 7.60 -7.30 -0.35
CA HIS A 276 6.66 -8.29 -0.89
C HIS A 276 6.68 -8.34 -2.41
N PHE A 277 7.84 -8.65 -2.97
CA PHE A 277 8.07 -8.76 -4.40
C PHE A 277 8.56 -10.15 -4.80
N GLN A 278 8.37 -10.52 -6.06
CA GLN A 278 8.97 -11.74 -6.61
C GLN A 278 10.50 -11.66 -6.57
N ASP A 279 11.10 -12.49 -5.73
CA ASP A 279 12.54 -12.50 -5.52
C ASP A 279 13.34 -12.93 -6.76
N ASP A 280 14.27 -12.08 -7.19
CA ASP A 280 15.17 -12.30 -8.31
C ASP A 280 16.44 -13.10 -7.94
N VAL A 281 16.65 -13.39 -6.64
CA VAL A 281 17.80 -14.14 -6.12
C VAL A 281 17.36 -15.40 -5.38
N LYS A 282 18.15 -16.48 -5.48
CA LYS A 282 17.91 -17.75 -4.76
C LYS A 282 18.98 -17.99 -3.68
N PRO A 283 18.61 -18.55 -2.51
CA PRO A 283 17.24 -18.88 -2.07
C PRO A 283 16.39 -17.63 -1.83
N SER A 284 15.08 -17.72 -2.10
CA SER A 284 14.17 -16.59 -1.99
C SER A 284 13.91 -16.21 -0.53
N SER A 285 14.02 -14.93 -0.22
CA SER A 285 13.66 -14.30 1.05
C SER A 285 12.43 -13.39 0.93
N HIS A 286 12.01 -13.07 -0.29
CA HIS A 286 10.84 -12.24 -0.60
C HIS A 286 9.73 -13.06 -1.26
N THR A 287 8.48 -12.71 -0.96
CA THR A 287 7.28 -13.34 -1.52
C THR A 287 6.42 -12.27 -2.17
N ASP A 288 6.04 -12.49 -3.43
CA ASP A 288 5.21 -11.57 -4.23
C ASP A 288 3.78 -11.53 -3.68
N TRP A 289 3.23 -10.33 -3.48
CA TRP A 289 1.83 -10.18 -3.05
C TRP A 289 0.85 -10.34 -4.21
N VAL A 290 1.06 -9.56 -5.28
CA VAL A 290 0.22 -9.54 -6.48
C VAL A 290 1.08 -9.49 -7.72
N THR A 291 0.58 -10.07 -8.81
CA THR A 291 1.26 -9.94 -10.12
C THR A 291 0.99 -8.55 -10.68
N SER A 292 1.72 -7.52 -10.22
CA SER A 292 1.62 -6.13 -10.69
C SER A 292 2.43 -5.87 -11.96
N GLY A 293 3.51 -6.63 -12.16
CA GLY A 293 4.43 -6.46 -13.29
C GLY A 293 5.51 -5.41 -13.07
N SER A 294 5.63 -4.84 -11.85
CA SER A 294 6.61 -3.83 -11.46
C SER A 294 8.07 -4.23 -11.66
N ARG A 295 8.37 -5.54 -11.65
CA ARG A 295 9.75 -6.08 -11.70
C ARG A 295 10.63 -5.47 -10.61
N PHE A 296 10.06 -5.23 -9.44
CA PHE A 296 10.84 -4.84 -8.27
C PHE A 296 11.83 -5.96 -7.91
N THR A 297 13.00 -5.59 -7.44
CA THR A 297 14.17 -6.49 -7.26
C THR A 297 14.84 -6.23 -5.93
N ARG A 298 15.63 -7.18 -5.42
CA ARG A 298 16.44 -6.96 -4.21
C ARG A 298 17.35 -5.73 -4.33
N ARG A 299 17.88 -5.46 -5.53
CA ARG A 299 18.71 -4.28 -5.79
C ARG A 299 17.92 -2.98 -5.61
N ARG A 300 16.69 -2.90 -6.13
CA ARG A 300 15.83 -1.73 -5.95
C ARG A 300 15.38 -1.58 -4.49
N PHE A 301 15.07 -2.68 -3.82
CA PHE A 301 14.74 -2.69 -2.39
C PHE A 301 15.91 -2.19 -1.52
N ALA A 302 17.13 -2.68 -1.77
CA ALA A 302 18.33 -2.19 -1.09
C ALA A 302 18.54 -0.68 -1.34
N ALA A 303 18.41 -0.21 -2.58
CA ALA A 303 18.54 1.21 -2.91
C ALA A 303 17.49 2.09 -2.20
N LEU A 304 16.25 1.58 -2.05
CA LEU A 304 15.19 2.22 -1.28
C LEU A 304 15.58 2.33 0.19
N LEU A 305 16.01 1.22 0.81
CA LEU A 305 16.43 1.19 2.21
C LEU A 305 17.65 2.09 2.46
N ASP A 306 18.61 2.12 1.53
CA ASP A 306 19.79 3.01 1.61
C ASP A 306 19.38 4.48 1.55
N ALA A 307 18.45 4.86 0.68
CA ALA A 307 17.93 6.23 0.60
C ALA A 307 17.21 6.64 1.89
N MET A 308 16.39 5.74 2.45
CA MET A 308 15.72 5.95 3.74
C MET A 308 16.71 6.11 4.88
N ALA A 309 17.68 5.20 5.01
CA ALA A 309 18.69 5.24 6.06
C ALA A 309 19.55 6.50 5.95
N ARG A 310 19.98 6.87 4.73
CA ARG A 310 20.73 8.11 4.49
C ARG A 310 19.96 9.34 4.96
N PHE A 311 18.69 9.46 4.57
CA PHE A 311 17.85 10.58 4.98
C PHE A 311 17.73 10.68 6.51
N GLN A 312 17.55 9.55 7.19
CA GLN A 312 17.41 9.48 8.64
C GLN A 312 18.72 9.79 9.39
N LEU A 313 19.87 9.45 8.83
CA LEU A 313 21.20 9.65 9.45
C LEU A 313 21.78 11.05 9.23
N GLU A 314 21.37 11.76 8.17
CA GLU A 314 21.84 13.13 7.87
C GLU A 314 21.12 14.22 8.69
N GLY A 315 20.33 13.85 9.71
CA GLY A 315 19.48 14.73 10.51
C GLY A 315 19.94 15.00 11.94
#